data_AF-A0AAW6EGT3-F1
#
_entry.id   AF-A0AAW6EGT3-F1
#
_cell.length_a   1.000
_cell.length_b   1.000
_cell.length_c   1.000
_cell.angle_alpha   90.00
_cell.angle_beta   90.00
_cell.angle_gamma   90.00
#
_symmetry.space_group_name_H-M   'P 1'
#
loop_
_entity.id
_entity.type
_entity.pdbx_description
1 polymer ?
#
loop_
_entity_poly.entity_id
_entity_poly.type
_entity_poly.pdbx_seq_one_letter_code
_entity_poly.pdbx_strand_id
1 'polypeptide(L)'
;MKLKLLNAIKCDLNKSIINIGFAGAVLLTTVLAFTSSAYTDLATDKSYSVFESLFTLDKNILRTDPILSSVLVFRNGLSGYITMFLPIVVAFPFMVSFCAERNNGLMRFTISRTGKLRYYLSKFISALISGGFAVMLGIAVYGIACAVLFQPLSEFDVSADQLQYIMQDSTGKTIIKMLAVAFAYGAVSTLPAFFLSSFCKNPYIITCLPFMLNYVLTTMLNRIIDANLFNDNFDFDRANAFYPSSVTNFLYIQSFDRSAKWITAVNCSGAIVTLLGFIIVMNLRKDKGV
;
A
#
# COMPACT_ATOMS: atom_id res chain seq x y z
N MET A 1 -12.98 5.49 -30.09
CA MET A 1 -12.20 4.35 -29.52
C MET A 1 -11.98 4.45 -28.01
N LYS A 2 -11.63 5.62 -27.46
CA LYS A 2 -11.39 5.85 -26.01
C LYS A 2 -12.59 5.55 -25.10
N LEU A 3 -13.81 5.85 -25.55
CA LEU A 3 -15.05 5.66 -24.76
C LEU A 3 -15.32 4.19 -24.36
N LYS A 4 -14.98 3.23 -25.23
CA LYS A 4 -15.21 1.81 -24.96
C LYS A 4 -14.28 1.24 -23.88
N LEU A 5 -13.05 1.75 -23.78
CA LEU A 5 -12.11 1.36 -22.73
C LEU A 5 -12.52 1.94 -21.38
N LEU A 6 -12.92 3.22 -21.34
CA LEU A 6 -13.38 3.86 -20.11
C LEU A 6 -14.62 3.16 -19.54
N ASN A 7 -15.56 2.77 -20.39
CA ASN A 7 -16.75 2.02 -19.96
C ASN A 7 -16.40 0.62 -19.43
N ALA A 8 -15.39 -0.04 -20.01
CA ALA A 8 -14.90 -1.32 -19.51
C ALA A 8 -14.24 -1.16 -18.12
N ILE A 9 -13.38 -0.15 -17.96
CA ILE A 9 -12.74 0.17 -16.68
C ILE A 9 -13.80 0.49 -15.64
N LYS A 10 -14.79 1.33 -15.97
CA LYS A 10 -15.89 1.65 -15.04
C LYS A 10 -16.66 0.40 -14.61
N CYS A 11 -16.94 -0.52 -15.54
CA CYS A 11 -17.62 -1.77 -15.23
C CYS A 11 -16.79 -2.67 -14.31
N ASP A 12 -15.51 -2.86 -14.60
CA ASP A 12 -14.60 -3.70 -13.82
C ASP A 12 -14.31 -3.09 -12.44
N LEU A 13 -14.17 -1.76 -12.37
CA LEU A 13 -13.97 -1.04 -11.12
C LEU A 13 -15.22 -1.14 -10.23
N ASN A 14 -16.42 -0.97 -10.80
CA ASN A 14 -17.67 -1.10 -10.04
C ASN A 14 -17.82 -2.50 -9.42
N LYS A 15 -17.45 -3.55 -10.17
CA LYS A 15 -17.42 -4.93 -9.64
C LYS A 15 -16.42 -5.09 -8.51
N SER A 16 -15.27 -4.43 -8.62
CA SER A 16 -14.18 -4.57 -7.63
C SER A 16 -14.46 -3.78 -6.36
N ILE A 17 -15.11 -2.61 -6.43
CA ILE A 17 -15.42 -1.73 -5.29
C ILE A 17 -16.66 -2.18 -4.51
N ILE A 18 -17.72 -2.63 -5.19
CA ILE A 18 -18.97 -3.05 -4.52
C ILE A 18 -18.85 -4.44 -3.86
N ASN A 19 -17.74 -5.13 -4.10
CA ASN A 19 -17.51 -6.49 -3.62
C ASN A 19 -17.23 -6.54 -2.10
N ILE A 20 -17.68 -7.62 -1.44
CA ILE A 20 -17.38 -7.90 -0.03
C ILE A 20 -15.88 -7.92 0.26
N GLY A 21 -15.07 -8.35 -0.73
CA GLY A 21 -13.60 -8.33 -0.65
C GLY A 21 -13.02 -6.92 -0.52
N PHE A 22 -13.67 -5.91 -1.08
CA PHE A 22 -13.25 -4.51 -0.91
C PHE A 22 -13.54 -4.01 0.50
N ALA A 23 -14.75 -4.26 1.03
CA ALA A 23 -15.09 -3.92 2.40
C ALA A 23 -14.17 -4.63 3.42
N GLY A 24 -13.88 -5.92 3.19
CA GLY A 24 -12.91 -6.68 3.98
C GLY A 24 -11.50 -6.08 3.92
N ALA A 25 -11.05 -5.63 2.74
CA ALA A 25 -9.74 -4.98 2.60
C ALA A 25 -9.66 -3.65 3.36
N VAL A 26 -10.71 -2.83 3.32
CA VAL A 26 -10.80 -1.57 4.07
C VAL A 26 -10.75 -1.84 5.58
N LEU A 27 -11.54 -2.79 6.09
CA LEU A 27 -11.52 -3.14 7.51
C LEU A 27 -10.17 -3.69 7.96
N LEU A 28 -9.57 -4.60 7.19
CA LEU A 28 -8.26 -5.18 7.52
C LEU A 28 -7.16 -4.12 7.50
N THR A 29 -7.16 -3.20 6.53
CA THR A 29 -6.18 -2.10 6.51
C THR A 29 -6.33 -1.17 7.71
N THR A 30 -7.56 -0.84 8.11
CA THR A 30 -7.80 -0.05 9.33
C THR A 30 -7.29 -0.77 10.59
N VAL A 31 -7.61 -2.05 10.76
CA VAL A 31 -7.15 -2.84 11.91
C VAL A 31 -5.63 -2.95 11.95
N LEU A 32 -4.99 -3.21 10.81
CA LEU A 32 -3.53 -3.27 10.72
C LEU A 32 -2.88 -1.91 11.03
N ALA A 33 -3.49 -0.79 10.63
CA ALA A 33 -2.98 0.53 10.94
C ALA A 33 -2.93 0.80 12.47
N PHE A 34 -3.88 0.28 13.25
CA PHE A 34 -3.81 0.37 14.73
C PHE A 34 -2.67 -0.43 15.36
N THR A 35 -2.04 -1.34 14.62
CA THR A 35 -0.87 -2.08 15.12
C THR A 35 0.44 -1.32 14.93
N SER A 36 0.43 -0.17 14.24
CA SER A 36 1.64 0.64 14.05
C SER A 36 2.22 1.08 15.39
N SER A 37 3.54 1.22 15.46
CA SER A 37 4.22 1.71 16.67
C SER A 37 3.86 3.18 16.91
N ALA A 38 3.29 3.46 18.09
CA ALA A 38 2.89 4.82 18.49
C ALA A 38 3.89 5.45 19.46
N TYR A 39 4.43 4.66 20.39
CA TYR A 39 5.30 5.13 21.45
C TYR A 39 6.43 4.15 21.73
N THR A 40 7.63 4.65 21.99
CA THR A 40 8.77 3.85 22.43
C THR A 40 9.24 4.39 23.77
N ASP A 41 9.14 3.58 24.81
CA ASP A 41 9.60 3.97 26.14
C ASP A 41 11.13 3.86 26.21
N LEU A 42 11.81 4.99 26.44
CA LEU A 42 13.27 5.06 26.54
C LEU A 42 13.84 4.27 27.72
N ALA A 43 13.05 4.02 28.77
CA ALA A 43 13.53 3.33 29.97
C ALA A 43 13.51 1.80 29.82
N THR A 44 12.56 1.27 29.04
CA THR A 44 12.38 -0.18 28.86
C THR A 44 12.67 -0.68 27.45
N ASP A 45 12.98 0.24 26.51
CA ASP A 45 13.16 0.00 25.07
C ASP A 45 11.97 -0.75 24.42
N LYS A 46 10.79 -0.66 25.04
CA LYS A 46 9.56 -1.30 24.56
C LYS A 46 8.81 -0.36 23.62
N SER A 47 8.50 -0.86 22.43
CA SER A 47 7.64 -0.20 21.45
C SER A 47 6.19 -0.61 21.66
N TYR A 48 5.33 0.34 21.99
CA TYR A 48 3.89 0.16 22.16
C TYR A 48 3.16 0.47 20.84
N SER A 49 2.29 -0.44 20.41
CA SER A 49 1.36 -0.19 19.29
C SER A 49 0.31 0.84 19.66
N VAL A 50 -0.36 1.48 18.69
CA VAL A 50 -1.46 2.44 18.94
C VAL A 50 -2.57 1.84 19.83
N PHE A 51 -2.86 0.56 19.63
CA PHE A 51 -3.84 -0.13 20.47
C PHE A 51 -3.32 -0.30 21.91
N GLU A 52 -2.06 -0.72 22.06
CA GLU A 52 -1.45 -0.95 23.37
C GLU A 52 -1.23 0.36 24.14
N SER A 53 -0.88 1.43 23.44
CA SER A 53 -0.71 2.77 24.02
C SER A 53 -2.03 3.31 24.57
N LEU A 54 -3.16 2.98 23.97
CA LEU A 54 -4.49 3.39 24.46
C LEU A 54 -4.91 2.67 25.75
N PHE A 55 -4.55 1.38 25.90
CA PHE A 55 -4.98 0.55 27.04
C PHE A 55 -3.98 0.50 28.18
N THR A 56 -2.69 0.70 27.90
CA THR A 56 -1.61 0.41 28.87
C THR A 56 -0.95 1.68 29.40
N LEU A 57 -0.90 2.77 28.63
CA LEU A 57 -0.28 4.02 29.09
C LEU A 57 -1.21 4.78 30.04
N ASP A 58 -0.59 5.41 31.04
CA ASP A 58 -1.31 6.30 31.94
C ASP A 58 -1.85 7.52 31.17
N LYS A 59 -3.06 7.97 31.52
CA LYS A 59 -3.77 9.06 30.84
C LYS A 59 -2.99 10.38 30.88
N ASN A 60 -2.02 10.51 31.78
CA ASN A 60 -1.16 11.67 31.89
C ASN A 60 -0.09 11.68 30.78
N ILE A 61 0.56 10.56 30.51
CA ILE A 61 1.60 10.44 29.47
C ILE A 61 1.00 10.68 28.08
N LEU A 62 -0.20 10.14 27.84
CA LEU A 62 -0.97 10.37 26.60
C LEU A 62 -1.28 11.85 26.31
N ARG A 63 -1.31 12.70 27.34
CA ARG A 63 -1.62 14.14 27.23
C ARG A 63 -0.39 15.04 27.25
N THR A 64 0.75 14.52 27.68
CA THR A 64 1.98 15.31 27.83
C THR A 64 2.92 15.11 26.64
N ASP A 65 2.98 13.89 26.07
CA ASP A 65 3.93 13.60 25.01
C ASP A 65 3.41 14.01 23.62
N PRO A 66 4.04 14.99 22.93
CA PRO A 66 3.61 15.46 21.62
C PRO A 66 3.74 14.41 20.51
N ILE A 67 4.50 13.34 20.78
CA ILE A 67 4.66 12.18 19.88
C ILE A 67 3.34 11.41 19.73
N LEU A 68 2.49 11.43 20.76
CA LEU A 68 1.17 10.78 20.77
C LEU A 68 0.05 11.63 20.17
N SER A 69 0.39 12.77 19.57
CA SER A 69 -0.59 13.62 18.90
C SER A 69 -1.28 12.91 17.73
N SER A 70 -2.55 13.28 17.49
CA SER A 70 -3.39 12.65 16.48
C SER A 70 -2.77 12.63 15.08
N VAL A 71 -2.05 13.71 14.70
CA VAL A 71 -1.43 13.85 13.38
C VAL A 71 -0.16 13.02 13.24
N LEU A 72 0.64 12.90 14.31
CA LEU A 72 1.89 12.14 14.26
C LEU A 72 1.63 10.63 14.31
N VAL A 73 0.69 10.21 15.17
CA VAL A 73 0.19 8.83 15.23
C VAL A 73 -0.44 8.45 13.88
N PHE A 74 -1.16 9.38 13.25
CA PHE A 74 -1.69 9.18 11.90
C PHE A 74 -0.58 9.00 10.86
N ARG A 75 0.48 9.83 10.89
CA ARG A 75 1.62 9.72 9.98
C ARG A 75 2.32 8.37 10.08
N ASN A 76 2.39 7.81 11.28
CA ASN A 76 3.02 6.51 11.53
C ASN A 76 2.13 5.31 11.14
N GLY A 77 0.87 5.51 10.74
CA GLY A 77 -0.05 4.41 10.42
C GLY A 77 0.36 3.52 9.23
N LEU A 78 1.32 3.97 8.41
CA LEU A 78 1.90 3.19 7.30
C LEU A 78 3.18 2.42 7.69
N SER A 79 3.56 2.41 8.97
CA SER A 79 4.73 1.68 9.48
C SER A 79 4.35 0.34 10.13
N GLY A 80 5.34 -0.53 10.33
CA GLY A 80 5.16 -1.82 11.01
C GLY A 80 4.51 -2.89 10.14
N TYR A 81 3.62 -3.69 10.75
CA TYR A 81 3.03 -4.89 10.13
C TYR A 81 2.24 -4.62 8.86
N ILE A 82 1.65 -3.44 8.72
CA ILE A 82 0.90 -3.08 7.50
C ILE A 82 1.78 -3.23 6.26
N THR A 83 3.07 -2.90 6.33
CA THR A 83 3.98 -2.99 5.19
C THR A 83 4.23 -4.43 4.71
N MET A 84 4.14 -5.39 5.63
CA MET A 84 4.32 -6.81 5.31
C MET A 84 3.02 -7.42 4.77
N PHE A 85 1.87 -7.12 5.41
CA PHE A 85 0.59 -7.74 5.08
C PHE A 85 -0.16 -7.03 3.94
N LEU A 86 0.24 -5.81 3.55
CA LEU A 86 -0.45 -5.05 2.50
C LEU A 86 -0.69 -5.82 1.19
N PRO A 87 0.26 -6.62 0.66
CA PRO A 87 0.08 -7.35 -0.60
C PRO A 87 -1.10 -8.34 -0.57
N ILE A 88 -1.42 -8.89 0.61
CA ILE A 88 -2.57 -9.77 0.80
C ILE A 88 -3.85 -8.95 0.73
N VAL A 89 -3.87 -7.84 1.47
CA VAL A 89 -5.08 -7.03 1.66
C VAL A 89 -5.51 -6.37 0.35
N VAL A 90 -4.56 -5.82 -0.41
CA VAL A 90 -4.85 -5.15 -1.69
C VAL A 90 -5.26 -6.11 -2.80
N ALA A 91 -4.99 -7.41 -2.64
CA ALA A 91 -5.40 -8.40 -3.61
C ALA A 91 -6.92 -8.69 -3.52
N PHE A 92 -7.54 -8.62 -2.35
CA PHE A 92 -8.94 -9.01 -2.14
C PHE A 92 -9.97 -8.30 -3.04
N PRO A 93 -9.92 -6.97 -3.27
CA PRO A 93 -10.89 -6.28 -4.12
C PRO A 93 -10.96 -6.86 -5.54
N PHE A 94 -9.79 -7.07 -6.14
CA PHE A 94 -9.65 -7.59 -7.50
C PHE A 94 -9.85 -9.11 -7.56
N MET A 95 -9.34 -9.84 -6.57
CA MET A 95 -9.26 -11.30 -6.58
C MET A 95 -10.62 -11.96 -6.79
N VAL A 96 -11.62 -11.54 -6.02
CA VAL A 96 -12.93 -12.20 -6.02
C VAL A 96 -13.59 -12.06 -7.39
N SER A 97 -13.60 -10.87 -7.97
CA SER A 97 -14.19 -10.65 -9.29
C SER A 97 -13.40 -11.35 -10.39
N PHE A 98 -12.07 -11.34 -10.32
CA PHE A 98 -11.22 -11.90 -11.37
C PHE A 98 -11.19 -13.44 -11.33
N CYS A 99 -11.06 -14.03 -10.15
CA CYS A 99 -11.09 -15.48 -9.98
C CYS A 99 -12.48 -16.04 -10.30
N ALA A 100 -13.57 -15.35 -9.93
CA ALA A 100 -14.91 -15.76 -10.33
C ALA A 100 -15.09 -15.73 -11.86
N GLU A 101 -14.60 -14.68 -12.54
CA GLU A 101 -14.67 -14.60 -14.00
C GLU A 101 -13.86 -15.72 -14.68
N ARG A 102 -12.72 -16.10 -14.08
CA ARG A 102 -11.84 -17.15 -14.60
C ARG A 102 -12.37 -18.56 -14.32
N ASN A 103 -12.86 -18.83 -13.12
CA ASN A 103 -13.38 -20.16 -12.74
C ASN A 103 -14.70 -20.48 -13.44
N ASN A 104 -15.52 -19.47 -13.73
CA ASN A 104 -16.79 -19.65 -14.44
C ASN A 104 -16.65 -19.60 -15.98
N GLY A 105 -15.43 -19.47 -16.51
CA GLY A 105 -15.19 -19.40 -17.95
C GLY A 105 -15.76 -18.15 -18.64
N LEU A 106 -16.18 -17.14 -17.87
CA LEU A 106 -16.79 -15.90 -18.38
C LEU A 106 -15.81 -15.05 -19.18
N MET A 107 -14.51 -15.21 -18.93
CA MET A 107 -13.43 -14.50 -19.60
C MET A 107 -13.52 -14.57 -21.14
N ARG A 108 -13.94 -15.72 -21.72
CA ARG A 108 -14.06 -15.89 -23.18
C ARG A 108 -15.11 -14.95 -23.79
N PHE A 109 -16.24 -14.80 -23.12
CA PHE A 109 -17.34 -13.95 -23.58
C PHE A 109 -16.97 -12.47 -23.47
N THR A 110 -16.30 -12.09 -22.38
CA THR A 110 -15.80 -10.73 -22.19
C THR A 110 -14.75 -10.36 -23.24
N ILE A 111 -13.78 -11.25 -23.52
CA ILE A 111 -12.72 -10.99 -24.49
C ILE A 111 -13.30 -10.87 -25.91
N SER A 112 -14.23 -11.75 -26.31
CA SER A 112 -14.83 -11.70 -27.65
C SER A 112 -15.60 -10.40 -27.91
N ARG A 113 -16.26 -9.85 -26.89
CA ARG A 113 -17.05 -8.61 -27.02
C ARG A 113 -16.19 -7.33 -26.98
N THR A 114 -15.12 -7.34 -26.18
CA THR A 114 -14.36 -6.11 -25.84
C THR A 114 -13.05 -5.98 -26.62
N GLY A 115 -12.45 -7.12 -26.98
CA GLY A 115 -11.11 -7.24 -27.55
C GLY A 115 -10.04 -7.51 -26.49
N LYS A 116 -9.03 -8.34 -26.83
CA LYS A 116 -7.98 -8.82 -25.91
C LYS A 116 -7.22 -7.69 -25.19
N LEU A 117 -6.66 -6.75 -25.95
CA LEU A 117 -5.84 -5.67 -25.38
C LEU A 117 -6.64 -4.78 -24.42
N ARG A 118 -7.90 -4.49 -24.76
CA ARG A 118 -8.78 -3.67 -23.92
C ARG A 118 -9.16 -4.39 -22.65
N TYR A 119 -9.39 -5.70 -22.72
CA TYR A 119 -9.65 -6.51 -21.54
C TYR A 119 -8.46 -6.49 -20.57
N TYR A 120 -7.24 -6.72 -21.06
CA TYR A 120 -6.04 -6.71 -20.20
C TYR A 120 -5.79 -5.34 -19.55
N LEU A 121 -5.86 -4.26 -20.33
CA LEU A 121 -5.70 -2.90 -19.81
C LEU A 121 -6.80 -2.53 -18.81
N SER A 122 -8.06 -2.91 -19.09
CA SER A 122 -9.18 -2.65 -18.20
C SER A 122 -8.99 -3.33 -16.84
N LYS A 123 -8.60 -4.61 -16.84
CA LYS A 123 -8.34 -5.36 -15.60
C LYS A 123 -7.15 -4.82 -14.83
N PHE A 124 -6.07 -4.47 -15.51
CA PHE A 124 -4.88 -3.90 -14.88
C PHE A 124 -5.17 -2.56 -14.20
N ILE A 125 -5.80 -1.62 -14.92
CA ILE A 125 -6.14 -0.30 -14.38
C ILE A 125 -7.16 -0.43 -13.25
N SER A 126 -8.18 -1.28 -13.41
CA SER A 126 -9.18 -1.48 -12.37
C SER A 126 -8.59 -2.12 -11.12
N ALA A 127 -7.67 -3.08 -11.26
CA ALA A 127 -6.95 -3.69 -10.14
C ALA A 127 -6.14 -2.65 -9.36
N LEU A 128 -5.30 -1.87 -10.06
CA LEU A 128 -4.49 -0.80 -9.47
C LEU A 128 -5.34 0.22 -8.71
N ILE A 129 -6.39 0.73 -9.35
CA ILE A 129 -7.28 1.74 -8.75
C ILE A 129 -8.02 1.13 -7.55
N SER A 130 -8.56 -0.09 -7.67
CA SER A 130 -9.30 -0.73 -6.57
C SER A 130 -8.42 -1.00 -5.34
N GLY A 131 -7.19 -1.46 -5.53
CA GLY A 131 -6.25 -1.70 -4.42
C GLY A 131 -5.79 -0.39 -3.78
N GLY A 132 -5.46 0.64 -4.58
CA GLY A 132 -5.10 1.96 -4.06
C GLY A 132 -6.24 2.60 -3.25
N PHE A 133 -7.48 2.55 -3.76
CA PHE A 133 -8.65 3.08 -3.05
C PHE A 133 -8.95 2.30 -1.76
N ALA A 134 -8.80 0.98 -1.76
CA ALA A 134 -9.03 0.17 -0.56
C ALA A 134 -8.12 0.61 0.60
N VAL A 135 -6.83 0.82 0.32
CA VAL A 135 -5.84 1.26 1.33
C VAL A 135 -6.07 2.71 1.74
N MET A 136 -6.34 3.59 0.78
CA MET A 136 -6.63 5.00 1.05
C MET A 136 -7.84 5.16 1.98
N LEU A 137 -8.93 4.43 1.73
CA LEU A 137 -10.12 4.47 2.58
C LEU A 137 -9.86 3.86 3.96
N GLY A 138 -9.15 2.73 4.05
CA GLY A 138 -8.81 2.12 5.33
C GLY A 138 -7.96 3.04 6.21
N ILE A 139 -7.00 3.74 5.62
CA ILE A 139 -6.20 4.75 6.30
C ILE A 139 -7.03 5.99 6.64
N ALA A 140 -7.96 6.42 5.79
CA ALA A 140 -8.85 7.53 6.13
C ALA A 140 -9.72 7.22 7.36
N VAL A 141 -10.27 6.00 7.46
CA VAL A 141 -11.03 5.55 8.64
C VAL A 141 -10.14 5.50 9.88
N TYR A 142 -8.91 5.01 9.75
CA TYR A 142 -7.92 5.04 10.83
C TYR A 142 -7.60 6.48 11.27
N GLY A 143 -7.44 7.42 10.33
CA GLY A 143 -7.19 8.83 10.62
C GLY A 143 -8.33 9.49 11.39
N ILE A 144 -9.59 9.19 11.03
CA ILE A 144 -10.77 9.65 11.78
C ILE A 144 -10.75 9.08 13.20
N ALA A 145 -10.45 7.80 13.35
CA ALA A 145 -10.37 7.18 14.67
C ALA A 145 -9.24 7.79 15.53
N CYS A 146 -8.07 8.05 14.95
CA CYS A 146 -6.98 8.74 15.64
C CYS A 146 -7.36 10.17 16.07
N ALA A 147 -8.13 10.89 15.26
CA ALA A 147 -8.63 12.22 15.61
C ALA A 147 -9.64 12.20 16.78
N VAL A 148 -10.35 11.08 16.98
CA VAL A 148 -11.29 10.92 18.11
C VAL A 148 -10.57 10.43 19.38
N LEU A 149 -9.55 9.57 19.22
CA LEU A 149 -8.87 8.92 20.35
C LEU A 149 -7.74 9.77 20.94
N PHE A 150 -7.07 10.60 20.12
CA PHE A 150 -5.89 11.38 20.53
C PHE A 150 -6.15 12.89 20.42
N GLN A 151 -5.45 13.66 21.27
CA GLN A 151 -5.56 15.12 21.27
C GLN A 151 -4.88 15.74 20.03
N PRO A 152 -5.41 16.87 19.53
CA PRO A 152 -4.79 17.62 18.45
C PRO A 152 -3.49 18.30 18.91
N LEU A 153 -2.57 18.51 17.97
CA LEU A 153 -1.25 19.11 18.23
C LEU A 153 -1.31 20.48 18.92
N SER A 154 -2.42 21.22 18.76
CA SER A 154 -2.63 22.57 19.30
C SER A 154 -2.80 22.63 20.82
N GLU A 155 -3.09 21.49 21.47
CA GLU A 155 -3.25 21.42 22.93
C GLU A 155 -1.92 21.13 23.65
N PHE A 156 -0.87 20.77 22.91
CA PHE A 156 0.44 20.51 23.47
C PHE A 156 1.30 21.79 23.48
N ASP A 157 1.97 22.04 24.59
CA ASP A 157 2.86 23.19 24.77
C ASP A 157 4.22 22.90 24.09
N VAL A 158 4.25 22.99 22.77
CA VAL A 158 5.42 22.66 21.93
C VAL A 158 6.07 23.95 21.42
N SER A 159 7.37 24.12 21.63
CA SER A 159 8.12 25.25 21.08
C SER A 159 8.18 25.20 19.55
N ALA A 160 8.22 26.36 18.89
CA ALA A 160 8.17 26.46 17.43
C ALA A 160 9.28 25.64 16.72
N ASP A 161 10.44 25.51 17.34
CA ASP A 161 11.58 24.73 16.83
C ASP A 161 11.34 23.22 16.92
N GLN A 162 10.71 22.75 18.00
CA GLN A 162 10.31 21.34 18.13
C GLN A 162 9.15 20.99 17.19
N LEU A 163 8.23 21.94 16.96
CA LEU A 163 7.14 21.77 16.01
C LEU A 163 7.65 21.60 14.57
N GLN A 164 8.66 22.37 14.18
CA GLN A 164 9.29 22.24 12.85
C GLN A 164 10.07 20.92 12.69
N TYR A 165 10.62 20.36 13.77
CA TYR A 165 11.27 19.05 13.75
C TYR A 165 10.26 17.89 13.71
N ILE A 166 9.16 17.99 14.47
CA ILE A 166 8.13 16.95 14.59
C ILE A 166 7.18 16.96 13.38
N MET A 167 6.80 18.15 12.90
CA MET A 167 5.94 18.38 11.74
C MET A 167 6.51 19.49 10.86
N GLN A 168 7.22 19.09 9.81
CA GLN A 168 7.75 20.02 8.82
C GLN A 168 6.69 20.62 7.89
N ASP A 169 5.53 19.98 7.75
CA ASP A 169 4.41 20.40 6.89
C ASP A 169 3.19 20.81 7.72
N SER A 170 2.34 21.68 7.15
CA SER A 170 1.02 22.00 7.72
C SER A 170 0.16 20.73 7.85
N THR A 171 -0.63 20.64 8.92
CA THR A 171 -1.53 19.50 9.24
C THR A 171 -2.36 19.04 8.04
N GLY A 172 -2.96 19.97 7.29
CA GLY A 172 -3.75 19.62 6.12
C GLY A 172 -2.93 19.02 4.98
N LYS A 173 -1.70 19.54 4.75
CA LYS A 173 -0.79 19.00 3.75
C LYS A 173 -0.33 17.59 4.12
N THR A 174 -0.01 17.34 5.39
CA THR A 174 0.38 16.01 5.88
C THR A 174 -0.73 14.98 5.65
N ILE A 175 -1.99 15.34 5.92
CA ILE A 175 -3.13 14.42 5.72
C ILE A 175 -3.30 14.07 4.24
N ILE A 176 -3.31 15.07 3.36
CA ILE A 176 -3.46 14.85 1.91
C ILE A 176 -2.29 14.01 1.38
N LYS A 177 -1.06 14.31 1.81
CA LYS A 177 0.14 13.56 1.44
C LYS A 177 0.05 12.12 1.91
N MET A 178 -0.41 11.87 3.13
CA MET A 178 -0.63 10.54 3.67
C MET A 178 -1.61 9.72 2.85
N LEU A 179 -2.77 10.30 2.48
CA LEU A 179 -3.76 9.64 1.65
C LEU A 179 -3.24 9.36 0.22
N ALA A 180 -2.49 10.29 -0.36
CA ALA A 180 -1.88 10.10 -1.68
C ALA A 180 -0.82 8.99 -1.67
N VAL A 181 0.02 8.93 -0.63
CA VAL A 181 1.02 7.86 -0.46
C VAL A 181 0.35 6.52 -0.19
N ALA A 182 -0.70 6.48 0.65
CA ALA A 182 -1.50 5.29 0.89
C ALA A 182 -2.08 4.72 -0.41
N PHE A 183 -2.63 5.58 -1.27
CA PHE A 183 -3.14 5.19 -2.59
C PHE A 183 -2.03 4.62 -3.48
N ALA A 184 -0.90 5.32 -3.59
CA ALA A 184 0.23 4.87 -4.42
C ALA A 184 0.80 3.54 -3.92
N TYR A 185 0.94 3.39 -2.59
CA TYR A 185 1.49 2.19 -1.98
C TYR A 185 0.54 1.00 -2.15
N GLY A 186 -0.77 1.22 -2.01
CA GLY A 186 -1.78 0.22 -2.33
C GLY A 186 -1.73 -0.20 -3.79
N ALA A 187 -1.64 0.74 -4.72
CA ALA A 187 -1.55 0.45 -6.15
C ALA A 187 -0.30 -0.38 -6.50
N VAL A 188 0.89 0.03 -6.05
CA VAL A 188 2.14 -0.71 -6.29
C VAL A 188 2.06 -2.12 -5.70
N SER A 189 1.53 -2.27 -4.49
CA SER A 189 1.42 -3.57 -3.81
C SER A 189 0.49 -4.56 -4.51
N THR A 190 -0.41 -4.10 -5.40
CA THR A 190 -1.25 -5.01 -6.21
C THR A 190 -0.52 -5.68 -7.36
N LEU A 191 0.62 -5.14 -7.81
CA LEU A 191 1.32 -5.61 -9.01
C LEU A 191 1.72 -7.09 -8.94
N PRO A 192 2.36 -7.59 -7.86
CA PRO A 192 2.77 -8.99 -7.78
C PRO A 192 1.57 -9.94 -7.78
N ALA A 193 0.50 -9.58 -7.04
CA ALA A 193 -0.74 -10.36 -7.02
C ALA A 193 -1.40 -10.42 -8.40
N PHE A 194 -1.45 -9.28 -9.11
CA PHE A 194 -1.98 -9.22 -10.47
C PHE A 194 -1.15 -10.08 -11.45
N PHE A 195 0.19 -10.03 -11.37
CA PHE A 195 1.04 -10.87 -12.21
C PHE A 195 0.81 -12.36 -11.94
N LEU A 196 0.73 -12.77 -10.68
CA LEU A 196 0.48 -14.16 -10.30
C LEU A 196 -0.91 -14.65 -10.70
N SER A 197 -1.89 -13.75 -10.74
CA SER A 197 -3.22 -14.04 -11.28
C SER A 197 -3.20 -14.44 -12.75
N SER A 198 -2.11 -14.17 -13.49
CA SER A 198 -1.92 -14.70 -14.84
C SER A 198 -1.62 -16.20 -14.81
N PHE A 199 -0.91 -16.73 -13.81
CA PHE A 199 -0.55 -18.15 -13.75
C PHE A 199 -1.62 -18.96 -13.02
N CYS A 200 -1.95 -18.58 -11.78
CA CYS A 200 -2.77 -19.39 -10.88
C CYS A 200 -4.26 -19.06 -11.00
N LYS A 201 -5.15 -20.06 -10.88
CA LYS A 201 -6.61 -19.87 -10.73
C LYS A 201 -7.04 -19.79 -9.26
N ASN A 202 -6.25 -20.38 -8.37
CA ASN A 202 -6.58 -20.51 -6.96
C ASN A 202 -6.36 -19.16 -6.23
N PRO A 203 -7.41 -18.56 -5.63
CA PRO A 203 -7.31 -17.26 -4.95
C PRO A 203 -6.29 -17.27 -3.81
N TYR A 204 -6.15 -18.38 -3.08
CA TYR A 204 -5.24 -18.48 -1.93
C TYR A 204 -3.77 -18.36 -2.34
N ILE A 205 -3.38 -18.95 -3.47
CA ILE A 205 -1.99 -18.86 -3.96
C ILE A 205 -1.69 -17.43 -4.40
N ILE A 206 -2.64 -16.79 -5.08
CA ILE A 206 -2.47 -15.44 -5.60
C ILE A 206 -2.38 -14.41 -4.45
N THR A 207 -2.98 -14.67 -3.28
CA THR A 207 -2.86 -13.80 -2.11
C THR A 207 -1.61 -14.08 -1.26
N CYS A 208 -1.27 -15.35 -1.01
CA CYS A 208 -0.19 -15.71 -0.08
C CYS A 208 1.21 -15.56 -0.69
N LEU A 209 1.36 -15.83 -1.99
CA LEU A 209 2.68 -15.79 -2.63
C LEU A 209 3.27 -14.37 -2.74
N PRO A 210 2.51 -13.30 -3.06
CA PRO A 210 2.99 -11.92 -2.97
C PRO A 210 3.56 -11.55 -1.61
N PHE A 211 2.91 -11.99 -0.53
CA PHE A 211 3.38 -11.76 0.84
C PHE A 211 4.75 -12.38 1.07
N MET A 212 4.90 -13.67 0.71
CA MET A 212 6.16 -14.39 0.84
C MET A 212 7.26 -13.74 0.00
N LEU A 213 6.96 -13.33 -1.23
CA LEU A 213 7.92 -12.64 -2.09
C LEU A 213 8.36 -11.30 -1.50
N ASN A 214 7.43 -10.49 -1.00
CA ASN A 214 7.79 -9.22 -0.37
C ASN A 214 8.65 -9.43 0.88
N TYR A 215 8.34 -10.43 1.71
CA TYR A 215 9.14 -10.75 2.88
C TYR A 215 10.57 -11.18 2.51
N VAL A 216 10.72 -12.06 1.51
CA VAL A 216 12.03 -12.51 1.01
C VAL A 216 12.81 -11.34 0.40
N LEU A 217 12.17 -10.48 -0.40
CA LEU A 217 12.80 -9.31 -0.99
C LEU A 217 13.33 -8.35 0.08
N THR A 218 12.52 -8.02 1.09
CA THR A 218 12.94 -7.17 2.20
C THR A 218 14.11 -7.79 2.96
N THR A 219 14.08 -9.09 3.24
CA THR A 219 15.17 -9.78 3.95
C THR A 219 16.47 -9.80 3.14
N MET A 220 16.37 -10.03 1.83
CA MET A 220 17.52 -10.01 0.94
C MET A 220 18.13 -8.62 0.82
N LEU A 221 17.30 -7.58 0.69
CA LEU A 221 17.75 -6.18 0.63
C LEU A 221 18.42 -5.75 1.94
N ASN A 222 17.86 -6.11 3.10
CA ASN A 222 18.48 -5.83 4.39
C ASN A 222 19.89 -6.42 4.47
N ARG A 223 20.05 -7.71 4.10
CA ARG A 223 21.37 -8.37 4.08
C ARG A 223 22.37 -7.70 3.12
N ILE A 224 21.91 -7.23 1.96
CA ILE A 224 22.77 -6.53 0.99
C ILE A 224 23.23 -5.18 1.54
N ILE A 225 22.32 -4.44 2.18
CA ILE A 225 22.64 -3.16 2.81
C ILE A 225 23.62 -3.36 3.96
N ASP A 226 23.35 -4.32 4.84
CA ASP A 226 24.21 -4.64 5.99
C ASP A 226 25.63 -5.03 5.56
N ALA A 227 25.75 -5.84 4.49
CA ALA A 227 27.03 -6.25 3.94
C ALA A 227 27.84 -5.08 3.33
N ASN A 228 27.19 -3.99 2.94
CA ASN A 228 27.82 -2.84 2.30
C ASN A 228 27.82 -1.58 3.18
N LEU A 229 27.51 -1.67 4.48
CA LEU A 229 27.45 -0.53 5.39
C LEU A 229 28.72 0.34 5.40
N PHE A 230 29.89 -0.28 5.24
CA PHE A 230 31.19 0.40 5.23
C PHE A 230 31.78 0.59 3.82
N ASN A 231 30.99 0.37 2.77
CA ASN A 231 31.42 0.52 1.40
C ASN A 231 31.02 1.89 0.84
N ASP A 232 31.98 2.82 0.79
CA ASP A 232 31.75 4.20 0.33
C ASP A 232 31.24 4.31 -1.12
N ASN A 233 31.43 3.27 -1.94
CA ASN A 233 30.97 3.24 -3.33
C ASN A 233 29.53 2.72 -3.51
N PHE A 234 28.87 2.25 -2.45
CA PHE A 234 27.54 1.67 -2.56
C PHE A 234 26.44 2.74 -2.59
N ASP A 235 25.62 2.73 -3.65
CA ASP A 235 24.53 3.71 -3.82
C ASP A 235 23.28 3.26 -3.05
N PHE A 236 23.22 3.62 -1.76
CA PHE A 236 22.11 3.29 -0.85
C PHE A 236 20.76 3.82 -1.33
N ASP A 237 20.72 4.98 -2.01
CA ASP A 237 19.47 5.54 -2.55
C ASP A 237 18.85 4.60 -3.58
N ARG A 238 19.67 3.95 -4.40
CA ARG A 238 19.20 2.96 -5.38
C ARG A 238 18.70 1.71 -4.69
N ALA A 239 19.44 1.19 -3.71
CA ALA A 239 19.03 0.01 -2.96
C ALA A 239 17.70 0.23 -2.23
N ASN A 240 17.51 1.40 -1.63
CA ASN A 240 16.29 1.79 -0.95
C ASN A 240 15.07 1.88 -1.88
N ALA A 241 15.27 2.22 -3.15
CA ALA A 241 14.19 2.27 -4.14
C ALA A 241 13.60 0.89 -4.48
N PHE A 242 14.33 -0.21 -4.25
CA PHE A 242 13.84 -1.57 -4.49
C PHE A 242 13.01 -2.14 -3.34
N TYR A 243 12.95 -1.47 -2.19
CA TYR A 243 12.11 -1.94 -1.10
C TYR A 243 10.63 -1.89 -1.50
N PRO A 244 9.84 -2.93 -1.17
CA PRO A 244 8.40 -2.89 -1.37
C PRO A 244 7.76 -1.69 -0.65
N SER A 245 8.25 -1.35 0.54
CA SER A 245 7.81 -0.18 1.34
C SER A 245 8.39 1.16 0.86
N SER A 246 9.22 1.20 -0.17
CA SER A 246 9.90 2.44 -0.63
C SER A 246 8.93 3.60 -0.91
N VAL A 247 7.69 3.30 -1.29
CA VAL A 247 6.64 4.31 -1.53
C VAL A 247 6.27 5.09 -0.26
N THR A 248 6.39 4.50 0.94
CA THR A 248 6.12 5.22 2.19
C THR A 248 7.14 6.34 2.44
N ASN A 249 8.33 6.24 1.86
CA ASN A 249 9.38 7.27 2.02
C ASN A 249 8.96 8.61 1.40
N PHE A 250 8.01 8.63 0.46
CA PHE A 250 7.44 9.88 -0.05
C PHE A 250 6.82 10.76 1.04
N LEU A 251 6.42 10.20 2.19
CA LEU A 251 5.92 10.98 3.33
C LEU A 251 6.98 11.96 3.87
N TYR A 252 8.24 11.56 3.88
CA TYR A 252 9.35 12.31 4.49
C TYR A 252 10.10 13.20 3.50
N ILE A 253 9.92 12.95 2.20
CA ILE A 253 10.58 13.71 1.14
C ILE A 253 9.90 15.08 0.96
N GLN A 254 10.67 16.18 1.03
CA GLN A 254 10.16 17.56 0.84
C GLN A 254 10.27 18.05 -0.61
N SER A 255 11.35 17.69 -1.31
CA SER A 255 11.59 18.04 -2.71
C SER A 255 11.76 16.78 -3.56
N PHE A 256 11.52 16.86 -4.88
CA PHE A 256 11.66 15.71 -5.78
C PHE A 256 13.15 15.38 -6.02
N ASP A 257 13.77 14.83 -4.99
CA ASP A 257 15.20 14.56 -4.88
C ASP A 257 15.60 13.30 -5.67
N ARG A 258 16.89 12.98 -5.63
CA ARG A 258 17.46 11.79 -6.30
C ARG A 258 16.78 10.50 -5.85
N SER A 259 16.49 10.35 -4.55
CA SER A 259 15.78 9.19 -3.99
C SER A 259 14.35 9.07 -4.53
N ALA A 260 13.59 10.17 -4.57
CA ALA A 260 12.24 10.23 -5.14
C ALA A 260 12.20 9.79 -6.61
N LYS A 261 13.20 10.21 -7.40
CA LYS A 261 13.36 9.81 -8.80
C LYS A 261 13.59 8.30 -8.94
N TRP A 262 14.44 7.72 -8.11
CA TRP A 262 14.69 6.27 -8.14
C TRP A 262 13.45 5.47 -7.73
N ILE A 263 12.78 5.87 -6.65
CA ILE A 263 11.56 5.19 -6.18
C ILE A 263 10.48 5.24 -7.27
N THR A 264 10.22 6.41 -7.87
CA THR A 264 9.24 6.52 -8.97
C THR A 264 9.65 5.70 -10.19
N ALA A 265 10.92 5.72 -10.60
CA ALA A 265 11.41 4.96 -11.76
C ALA A 265 11.29 3.44 -11.57
N VAL A 266 11.67 2.91 -10.41
CA VAL A 266 11.58 1.47 -10.11
C VAL A 266 10.12 1.01 -10.08
N ASN A 267 9.22 1.77 -9.46
CA ASN A 267 7.81 1.41 -9.39
C ASN A 267 7.09 1.51 -10.75
N CYS A 268 7.37 2.56 -11.53
CA CYS A 268 6.82 2.70 -12.88
C CYS A 268 7.33 1.61 -13.83
N SER A 269 8.63 1.29 -13.79
CA SER A 269 9.19 0.19 -14.59
C SER A 269 8.61 -1.16 -14.17
N GLY A 270 8.48 -1.41 -12.87
CA GLY A 270 7.82 -2.61 -12.33
C GLY A 270 6.38 -2.76 -12.82
N ALA A 271 5.60 -1.67 -12.85
CA ALA A 271 4.24 -1.68 -13.38
C ALA A 271 4.19 -2.04 -14.88
N ILE A 272 5.10 -1.48 -15.69
CA ILE A 272 5.19 -1.78 -17.12
C ILE A 272 5.59 -3.24 -17.35
N VAL A 273 6.60 -3.75 -16.64
CA VAL A 273 7.05 -5.14 -16.74
C VAL A 273 5.92 -6.11 -16.35
N THR A 274 5.20 -5.80 -15.27
CA THR A 274 4.05 -6.59 -14.80
C THR A 274 2.96 -6.65 -15.87
N LEU A 275 2.62 -5.51 -16.48
CA LEU A 275 1.61 -5.43 -17.55
C LEU A 275 2.04 -6.20 -18.80
N LEU A 276 3.27 -5.99 -19.28
CA LEU A 276 3.79 -6.68 -20.46
C LEU A 276 3.88 -8.19 -20.22
N GLY A 277 4.40 -8.61 -19.07
CA GLY A 277 4.45 -10.00 -18.67
C GLY A 277 3.06 -10.63 -18.60
N PHE A 278 2.09 -9.94 -18.02
CA PHE A 278 0.69 -10.39 -17.99
C PHE A 278 0.12 -10.58 -19.40
N ILE A 279 0.34 -9.62 -20.31
CA ILE A 279 -0.13 -9.68 -21.70
C ILE A 279 0.52 -10.87 -22.44
N ILE A 280 1.83 -11.07 -22.28
CA ILE A 280 2.57 -12.16 -22.92
C ILE A 280 2.03 -13.51 -22.44
N VAL A 281 1.94 -13.71 -21.13
CA VAL A 281 1.46 -14.97 -20.53
C VAL A 281 0.02 -15.26 -20.96
N MET A 282 -0.87 -14.25 -20.92
CA MET A 282 -2.26 -14.43 -21.34
C MET A 282 -2.43 -14.67 -22.84
N ASN A 283 -1.50 -14.20 -23.69
CA ASN A 283 -1.53 -14.46 -25.13
C ASN A 283 -0.95 -15.83 -25.50
N LEU A 284 0.05 -16.33 -24.77
CA LEU A 284 0.64 -17.66 -24.96
C LEU A 284 -0.28 -18.79 -24.52
N ARG A 285 -1.30 -18.47 -23.71
CA ARG A 285 -2.29 -19.43 -23.25
C ARG A 285 -3.13 -20.00 -24.39
N LYS A 286 -3.05 -21.33 -24.52
CA LYS A 286 -3.90 -22.13 -25.42
C LYS A 286 -5.32 -22.29 -24.85
N ASP A 287 -5.44 -22.25 -23.53
CA ASP A 287 -6.68 -22.12 -22.79
C ASP A 287 -7.19 -20.67 -22.93
N LYS A 288 -7.98 -20.40 -23.97
CA LYS A 288 -8.78 -19.16 -24.07
C LYS A 288 -9.91 -19.14 -23.03
N GLY A 289 -9.59 -19.38 -21.75
CA GLY A 289 -10.52 -19.43 -20.64
C GLY A 289 -11.13 -20.82 -20.37
N VAL A 290 -10.32 -21.89 -20.39
CA VAL A 290 -10.69 -23.21 -19.85
C VAL A 290 -9.84 -23.52 -18.63
#